data_AF-A0A1G3QIW7-F1
#
_entry.id   AF-A0A1G3QIW7-F1
#
_cell.length_a   1.000
_cell.length_b   1.000
_cell.length_c   1.000
_cell.angle_alpha   90.00
_cell.angle_beta   90.00
_cell.angle_gamma   90.00
#
_symmetry.space_group_name_H-M   'P 1'
#
loop_
_entity.id
_entity.type
_entity.pdbx_description
1 polymer ?
#
loop_
_entity_poly.entity_id
_entity_poly.type
_entity_poly.pdbx_seq_one_letter_code
_entity_poly.pdbx_strand_id
1 'polypeptide(L)'
;MKISIKSFKLFFILFYAVIFFKTGLYAQFFFEQQTRRMESELQIKWSEMFLFGMELYKEASYDLALIEFKRFIYYMRILAVEYPVQSYVYDDKLCEARFWIGMTHYQDGNYQQAVKEFLQAVTDLPYAETAPNCLFEAGRLMFIKYTKNHLKAKIIADRSDFTVERAGLNEILQRVESEYPRSSFAADAVFLNGCLYDFEKNYSEAAKTFRYLVKTFSENNKTAAAMEFLQKYQGK
;
A
#
# COMPACT_ATOMS: atom_id res chain seq x y z
N MET A 1 -35.39 44.67 -22.87
CA MET A 1 -35.73 44.07 -21.56
C MET A 1 -34.55 43.19 -21.11
N LYS A 2 -33.67 43.67 -20.23
CA LYS A 2 -32.49 42.90 -19.76
C LYS A 2 -32.92 41.99 -18.61
N ILE A 3 -33.13 40.71 -18.89
CA ILE A 3 -33.35 39.69 -17.85
C ILE A 3 -32.01 39.51 -17.14
N SER A 4 -31.96 39.72 -15.82
CA SER A 4 -30.72 39.56 -15.07
C SER A 4 -30.39 38.08 -14.88
N ILE A 5 -29.11 37.73 -14.80
CA ILE A 5 -28.63 36.36 -14.57
C ILE A 5 -29.22 35.77 -13.27
N LYS A 6 -29.51 36.60 -12.26
CA LYS A 6 -30.18 36.17 -11.01
C LYS A 6 -31.63 35.73 -11.27
N SER A 7 -32.34 36.43 -12.14
CA SER A 7 -33.73 36.13 -12.53
C SER A 7 -33.83 34.80 -13.28
N PHE A 8 -32.81 34.48 -14.09
CA PHE A 8 -32.74 33.22 -14.84
C PHE A 8 -32.41 32.01 -13.96
N LYS A 9 -31.49 32.16 -12.98
CA LYS A 9 -31.20 31.11 -11.99
C LYS A 9 -32.41 30.78 -11.12
N LEU A 10 -33.17 31.80 -10.69
CA LEU A 10 -34.36 31.60 -9.86
C LEU A 10 -35.46 30.85 -10.64
N PHE A 11 -35.63 31.17 -11.92
CA PHE A 11 -36.57 30.46 -12.80
C PHE A 11 -36.19 28.99 -12.98
N PHE A 12 -34.90 28.69 -13.16
CA PHE A 12 -34.40 27.31 -13.27
C PHE A 12 -34.63 26.51 -11.98
N ILE A 13 -34.35 27.10 -10.82
CA ILE A 13 -34.58 26.45 -9.51
C ILE A 13 -36.07 26.14 -9.31
N LEU A 14 -36.95 27.09 -9.64
CA LEU A 14 -38.40 26.90 -9.53
C LEU A 14 -38.93 25.87 -10.53
N PHE A 15 -38.39 25.85 -11.75
CA PHE A 15 -38.77 24.89 -12.79
C PHE A 15 -38.41 23.45 -12.40
N TYR A 16 -37.18 23.23 -11.91
CA TYR A 16 -36.77 21.91 -11.40
C TYR A 16 -37.56 21.54 -10.13
N ALA A 17 -37.80 22.48 -9.21
CA ALA A 17 -38.60 22.21 -8.02
C ALA A 17 -40.01 21.71 -8.37
N VAL A 18 -40.66 22.29 -9.40
CA VAL A 18 -41.98 21.84 -9.87
C VAL A 18 -41.92 20.46 -10.54
N ILE A 19 -40.89 20.18 -11.33
CA ILE A 19 -40.70 18.86 -11.96
C ILE A 19 -40.48 17.78 -10.90
N PHE A 20 -39.58 18.02 -9.96
CA PHE A 20 -39.25 17.09 -8.88
C PHE A 20 -40.43 16.87 -7.91
N PHE A 21 -41.25 17.90 -7.66
CA PHE A 21 -42.46 17.80 -6.84
C PHE A 21 -43.55 16.95 -7.52
N LYS A 22 -43.68 17.06 -8.85
CA LYS A 22 -44.67 16.28 -9.63
C LYS A 22 -44.29 14.81 -9.83
N THR A 23 -42.99 14.48 -9.80
CA THR A 23 -42.50 13.11 -10.04
C THR A 23 -42.20 12.32 -8.76
N GLY A 24 -42.34 12.93 -7.58
CA GLY A 24 -41.93 12.32 -6.30
C GLY A 24 -40.42 12.24 -6.10
N LEU A 25 -39.62 12.69 -7.08
CA LEU A 25 -38.16 12.65 -7.08
C LEU A 25 -37.52 13.78 -6.24
N TYR A 26 -38.31 14.74 -5.74
CA TYR A 26 -37.81 15.84 -4.91
C TYR A 26 -37.13 15.35 -3.63
N ALA A 27 -37.75 14.39 -2.94
CA ALA A 27 -37.17 13.80 -1.74
C ALA A 27 -35.86 13.08 -2.05
N GLN A 28 -35.80 12.38 -3.19
CA GLN A 28 -34.59 11.67 -3.62
C GLN A 28 -33.45 12.64 -3.97
N PHE A 29 -33.71 13.72 -4.71
CA PHE A 29 -32.68 14.72 -5.04
C PHE A 29 -32.17 15.48 -3.80
N PHE A 30 -33.06 15.87 -2.87
CA PHE A 30 -32.65 16.52 -1.63
C PHE A 30 -31.86 15.58 -0.72
N PHE A 31 -32.28 14.32 -0.64
CA PHE A 31 -31.54 13.26 0.04
C PHE A 31 -30.16 13.07 -0.59
N GLU A 32 -30.06 12.95 -1.91
CA GLU A 32 -28.78 12.84 -2.64
C GLU A 32 -27.85 14.04 -2.39
N GLN A 33 -28.37 15.27 -2.34
CA GLN A 33 -27.58 16.46 -2.05
C GLN A 33 -27.10 16.54 -0.60
N GLN A 34 -27.96 16.16 0.37
CA GLN A 34 -27.56 16.06 1.77
C GLN A 34 -26.51 14.96 1.99
N THR A 35 -26.69 13.80 1.36
CA THR A 35 -25.73 12.69 1.41
C THR A 35 -24.38 13.13 0.86
N ARG A 36 -24.33 13.76 -0.33
CA ARG A 36 -23.07 14.28 -0.90
C ARG A 36 -22.36 15.30 -0.01
N ARG A 37 -23.12 16.16 0.67
CA ARG A 37 -22.55 17.14 1.61
C ARG A 37 -21.99 16.47 2.85
N MET A 38 -22.70 15.48 3.40
CA MET A 38 -22.22 14.71 4.54
C MET A 38 -20.97 13.90 4.17
N GLU A 39 -20.95 13.29 2.98
CA GLU A 39 -19.81 12.56 2.45
C GLU A 39 -18.58 13.47 2.30
N SER A 40 -18.75 14.70 1.81
CA SER A 40 -17.63 15.63 1.68
C SER A 40 -17.10 16.09 3.05
N GLU A 41 -17.97 16.34 4.03
CA GLU A 41 -17.58 16.71 5.39
C GLU A 41 -16.83 15.55 6.09
N LEU A 42 -17.30 14.31 5.94
CA LEU A 42 -16.61 13.12 6.43
C LEU A 42 -15.25 12.92 5.76
N GLN A 43 -15.20 13.10 4.44
CA GLN A 43 -13.97 13.01 3.65
C GLN A 43 -12.92 14.00 4.11
N ILE A 44 -13.31 15.26 4.30
CA ILE A 44 -12.42 16.30 4.83
C ILE A 44 -11.86 15.87 6.18
N LYS A 45 -12.73 15.42 7.09
CA LYS A 45 -12.33 15.08 8.45
C LYS A 45 -11.34 13.92 8.53
N TRP A 46 -11.58 12.79 7.84
CA TRP A 46 -10.61 11.69 7.88
C TRP A 46 -9.33 12.05 7.10
N SER A 47 -9.42 12.87 6.05
CA SER A 47 -8.25 13.36 5.33
C SER A 47 -7.34 14.20 6.24
N GLU A 48 -7.91 15.10 7.03
CA GLU A 48 -7.16 15.90 8.01
C GLU A 48 -6.47 15.03 9.06
N MET A 49 -7.17 14.02 9.60
CA MET A 49 -6.59 13.08 10.56
C MET A 49 -5.39 12.32 9.97
N PHE A 50 -5.55 11.83 8.74
CA PHE A 50 -4.48 11.12 8.05
C PHE A 50 -3.27 12.03 7.76
N LEU A 51 -3.53 13.23 7.23
CA LEU A 51 -2.49 14.21 6.94
C LEU A 51 -1.75 14.64 8.21
N PHE A 52 -2.44 14.78 9.34
CA PHE A 52 -1.79 15.09 10.61
C PHE A 52 -0.83 13.98 11.05
N GLY A 53 -1.25 12.71 10.95
CA GLY A 53 -0.34 11.57 11.18
C GLY A 53 0.88 11.58 10.24
N MET A 54 0.68 11.96 8.98
CA MET A 54 1.75 12.09 8.00
C MET A 54 2.74 13.21 8.34
N GLU A 55 2.28 14.37 8.80
CA GLU A 55 3.16 15.47 9.23
C GLU A 55 3.99 15.06 10.45
N LEU A 56 3.37 14.43 11.45
CA LEU A 56 4.09 13.90 12.61
C LEU A 56 5.17 12.88 12.21
N TYR A 57 4.86 12.01 11.23
CA TYR A 57 5.83 11.06 10.69
C TYR A 57 7.02 11.79 10.02
N LYS A 58 6.75 12.82 9.21
CA LYS A 58 7.82 13.62 8.55
C LYS A 58 8.70 14.36 9.56
N GLU A 59 8.11 14.83 10.66
CA GLU A 59 8.82 15.48 11.77
C GLU A 59 9.55 14.47 12.69
N ALA A 60 9.56 13.19 12.33
CA ALA A 60 10.14 12.09 13.11
C ALA A 60 9.51 11.91 14.51
N SER A 61 8.29 12.42 14.72
CA SER A 61 7.50 12.22 15.93
C SER A 61 6.74 10.88 15.86
N TYR A 62 7.49 9.78 15.76
CA TYR A 62 6.95 8.45 15.43
C TYR A 62 5.92 7.93 16.44
N ASP A 63 6.10 8.16 17.73
CA ASP A 63 5.10 7.78 18.75
C ASP A 63 3.75 8.46 18.53
N LEU A 64 3.78 9.77 18.23
CA LEU A 64 2.57 10.55 17.96
C LEU A 64 1.94 10.15 16.62
N ALA A 65 2.75 9.97 15.57
CA ALA A 65 2.29 9.49 14.28
C ALA A 65 1.58 8.12 14.41
N LEU A 66 2.16 7.20 15.19
CA LEU A 66 1.58 5.89 15.47
C LEU A 66 0.21 5.99 16.15
N ILE A 67 0.08 6.87 17.16
CA ILE A 67 -1.20 7.13 17.85
C ILE A 67 -2.22 7.67 16.85
N GLU A 68 -1.81 8.62 16.01
CA GLU A 68 -2.70 9.27 15.05
C GLU A 68 -3.19 8.33 13.94
N PHE A 69 -2.32 7.50 13.36
CA PHE A 69 -2.75 6.49 12.40
C PHE A 69 -3.66 5.44 13.02
N LYS A 70 -3.43 5.03 14.27
CA LYS A 70 -4.35 4.13 14.99
C LYS A 70 -5.71 4.76 15.24
N ARG A 71 -5.73 6.06 15.60
CA ARG A 71 -6.96 6.84 15.78
C ARG A 71 -7.72 6.96 14.46
N PHE A 72 -7.01 7.20 13.35
CA PHE A 72 -7.57 7.20 12.00
C PHE A 72 -8.20 5.84 11.65
N ILE A 73 -7.50 4.73 11.84
CA ILE A 73 -8.04 3.38 11.59
C ILE A 73 -9.32 3.14 12.40
N TYR A 74 -9.31 3.49 13.69
CA TYR A 74 -10.49 3.34 14.55
C TYR A 74 -11.68 4.12 14.00
N TYR A 75 -11.46 5.39 13.61
CA TYR A 75 -12.48 6.24 13.01
C TYR A 75 -13.02 5.66 11.69
N MET A 76 -12.12 5.23 10.81
CA MET A 76 -12.49 4.64 9.51
C MET A 76 -13.28 3.34 9.65
N ARG A 77 -12.97 2.51 10.66
CA ARG A 77 -13.75 1.29 10.94
C ARG A 77 -15.17 1.59 11.38
N ILE A 78 -15.38 2.65 12.17
CA ILE A 78 -16.73 3.09 12.54
C ILE A 78 -17.48 3.56 11.29
N LEU A 79 -16.85 4.38 10.44
CA LEU A 79 -17.45 4.85 9.20
C LEU A 79 -17.79 3.71 8.24
N ALA A 80 -16.95 2.67 8.15
CA ALA A 80 -17.21 1.51 7.31
C ALA A 80 -18.45 0.71 7.74
N VAL A 81 -18.74 0.69 9.04
CA VAL A 81 -19.96 0.07 9.58
C VAL A 81 -21.19 0.95 9.32
N GLU A 82 -21.06 2.27 9.47
CA GLU A 82 -22.16 3.22 9.31
C GLU A 82 -22.50 3.47 7.83
N TYR A 83 -21.51 3.42 6.93
CA TYR A 83 -21.62 3.77 5.51
C TYR A 83 -21.01 2.69 4.59
N PRO A 84 -21.56 1.47 4.54
CA PRO A 84 -20.93 0.31 3.86
C PRO A 84 -20.78 0.45 2.33
N VAL A 85 -21.52 1.38 1.71
CA VAL A 85 -21.49 1.61 0.25
C VAL A 85 -20.11 2.06 -0.24
N GLN A 86 -19.27 2.62 0.62
CA GLN A 86 -17.91 3.10 0.29
C GLN A 86 -16.79 2.15 0.72
N SER A 87 -17.11 0.88 1.02
CA SER A 87 -16.17 -0.13 1.55
C SER A 87 -14.82 -0.17 0.84
N TYR A 88 -14.78 -0.15 -0.50
CA TYR A 88 -13.51 -0.16 -1.25
C TYR A 88 -12.59 1.04 -0.94
N VAL A 89 -13.15 2.26 -0.84
CA VAL A 89 -12.37 3.47 -0.50
C VAL A 89 -11.83 3.38 0.93
N TYR A 90 -12.63 2.82 1.83
CA TYR A 90 -12.22 2.63 3.21
C TYR A 90 -11.15 1.55 3.34
N ASP A 91 -11.27 0.45 2.61
CA ASP A 91 -10.28 -0.63 2.61
C ASP A 91 -8.92 -0.13 2.14
N ASP A 92 -8.87 0.67 1.07
CA ASP A 92 -7.60 1.22 0.62
C ASP A 92 -6.99 2.18 1.65
N LYS A 93 -7.80 3.09 2.23
CA LYS A 93 -7.32 4.02 3.26
C LYS A 93 -6.90 3.32 4.55
N LEU A 94 -7.59 2.26 4.94
CA LEU A 94 -7.22 1.42 6.09
C LEU A 94 -5.90 0.69 5.83
N CYS A 95 -5.70 0.18 4.61
CA CYS A 95 -4.45 -0.46 4.21
C CYS A 95 -3.30 0.55 4.20
N GLU A 96 -3.53 1.74 3.65
CA GLU A 96 -2.57 2.85 3.62
C GLU A 96 -2.19 3.31 5.03
N ALA A 97 -3.15 3.46 5.94
CA ALA A 97 -2.83 3.81 7.32
C ALA A 97 -1.99 2.71 8.02
N ARG A 98 -2.30 1.43 7.78
CA ARG A 98 -1.47 0.33 8.31
C ARG A 98 -0.08 0.29 7.69
N PHE A 99 0.05 0.61 6.40
CA PHE A 99 1.34 0.81 5.76
C PHE A 99 2.16 1.86 6.51
N TRP A 100 1.57 3.02 6.82
CA TRP A 100 2.28 4.08 7.54
C TRP A 100 2.60 3.73 9.00
N ILE A 101 1.76 2.92 9.68
CA ILE A 101 2.12 2.31 10.96
C ILE A 101 3.36 1.42 10.82
N GLY A 102 3.41 0.57 9.79
CA GLY A 102 4.57 -0.26 9.48
C GLY A 102 5.82 0.58 9.22
N MET A 103 5.70 1.65 8.42
CA MET A 103 6.78 2.60 8.16
C MET A 103 7.24 3.32 9.42
N THR A 104 6.31 3.69 10.31
CA THR A 104 6.61 4.33 11.59
C THR A 104 7.46 3.40 12.47
N HIS A 105 7.07 2.13 12.60
CA HIS A 105 7.88 1.14 13.30
C HIS A 105 9.23 0.90 12.63
N TYR A 106 9.29 0.93 11.29
CA TYR A 106 10.56 0.80 10.57
C TYR A 106 11.53 1.95 10.90
N GLN A 107 11.06 3.20 10.88
CA GLN A 107 11.89 4.35 11.21
C GLN A 107 12.34 4.38 12.67
N ASP A 108 11.50 3.87 13.56
CA ASP A 108 11.79 3.68 14.98
C ASP A 108 12.70 2.46 15.27
N GLY A 109 13.17 1.76 14.23
CA GLY A 109 14.06 0.60 14.35
C GLY A 109 13.36 -0.71 14.77
N ASN A 110 12.05 -0.66 14.94
CA ASN A 110 11.19 -1.77 15.33
C ASN A 110 10.81 -2.67 14.13
N TYR A 111 11.82 -3.24 13.46
CA TYR A 111 11.65 -4.01 12.22
C TYR A 111 10.67 -5.19 12.31
N GLN A 112 10.64 -5.89 13.44
CA GLN A 112 9.72 -7.02 13.63
C GLN A 112 8.26 -6.56 13.63
N GLN A 113 7.98 -5.44 14.32
CA GLN A 113 6.64 -4.88 14.36
C GLN A 113 6.26 -4.29 13.00
N ALA A 114 7.21 -3.65 12.30
CA ALA A 114 6.98 -3.15 10.94
C ALA A 114 6.52 -4.27 9.98
N VAL A 115 7.27 -5.38 9.93
CA VAL A 115 6.90 -6.56 9.11
C VAL A 115 5.53 -7.09 9.50
N LYS A 116 5.23 -7.18 10.81
CA LYS A 116 3.93 -7.63 11.29
C LYS A 116 2.78 -6.75 10.79
N GLU A 117 2.92 -5.43 10.87
CA GLU A 117 1.88 -4.49 10.41
C GLU A 117 1.67 -4.56 8.90
N PHE A 118 2.75 -4.67 8.13
CA PHE A 118 2.66 -4.83 6.68
C PHE A 118 1.94 -6.14 6.29
N LEU A 119 2.32 -7.27 6.90
CA LEU A 119 1.67 -8.55 6.61
C LEU A 119 0.21 -8.56 7.06
N GLN A 120 -0.10 -7.90 8.18
CA GLN A 120 -1.47 -7.76 8.64
C GLN A 120 -2.30 -6.89 7.69
N ALA A 121 -1.74 -5.83 7.12
CA ALA A 121 -2.43 -5.01 6.12
C ALA A 121 -2.84 -5.84 4.89
N VAL A 122 -1.96 -6.70 4.40
CA VAL A 122 -2.23 -7.59 3.26
C VAL A 122 -3.23 -8.68 3.62
N THR A 123 -3.15 -9.22 4.84
CA THR A 123 -4.06 -10.28 5.31
C THR A 123 -5.48 -9.76 5.49
N ASP A 124 -5.62 -8.58 6.09
CA ASP A 124 -6.92 -7.98 6.36
C ASP A 124 -7.53 -7.38 5.07
N LEU A 125 -6.70 -6.84 4.17
CA LEU A 125 -7.13 -6.01 3.03
C LEU A 125 -6.38 -6.38 1.74
N PRO A 126 -6.53 -7.62 1.23
CA PRO A 126 -5.72 -8.13 0.13
C PRO A 126 -5.97 -7.43 -1.21
N TYR A 127 -7.10 -6.75 -1.39
CA TYR A 127 -7.47 -6.07 -2.64
C TYR A 127 -7.24 -4.56 -2.63
N ALA A 128 -6.73 -4.01 -1.53
CA ALA A 128 -6.36 -2.59 -1.47
C ALA A 128 -5.24 -2.27 -2.46
N GLU A 129 -5.25 -1.06 -3.03
CA GLU A 129 -4.21 -0.61 -3.96
C GLU A 129 -2.84 -0.57 -3.27
N THR A 130 -2.83 -0.27 -1.96
CA THR A 130 -1.62 -0.23 -1.12
C THR A 130 -1.13 -1.61 -0.64
N ALA A 131 -1.91 -2.69 -0.83
CA ALA A 131 -1.53 -4.04 -0.40
C ALA A 131 -0.20 -4.56 -1.02
N PRO A 132 0.06 -4.44 -2.34
CA PRO A 132 1.35 -4.82 -2.92
C PRO A 132 2.54 -4.09 -2.28
N ASN A 133 2.37 -2.80 -1.93
CA ASN A 133 3.42 -2.03 -1.26
C ASN A 133 3.74 -2.67 0.09
N CYS A 134 2.72 -2.93 0.92
CA CYS A 134 2.90 -3.57 2.21
C CYS A 134 3.63 -4.91 2.08
N LEU A 135 3.21 -5.76 1.15
CA LEU A 135 3.81 -7.07 0.96
C LEU A 135 5.28 -6.97 0.54
N PHE A 136 5.59 -6.06 -0.39
CA PHE A 136 6.95 -5.81 -0.82
C PHE A 136 7.83 -5.23 0.29
N GLU A 137 7.33 -4.26 1.05
CA GLU A 137 8.03 -3.69 2.21
C GLU A 137 8.39 -4.77 3.24
N ALA A 138 7.44 -5.66 3.56
CA ALA A 138 7.69 -6.80 4.44
C ALA A 138 8.83 -7.68 3.90
N GLY A 139 8.78 -8.06 2.62
CA GLY A 139 9.84 -8.83 1.97
C GLY A 139 11.19 -8.12 2.00
N ARG A 140 11.23 -6.81 1.73
CA ARG A 140 12.47 -6.02 1.76
C ARG A 140 13.08 -5.97 3.16
N LEU A 141 12.27 -5.75 4.18
CA LEU A 141 12.76 -5.74 5.58
C LEU A 141 13.26 -7.11 6.01
N MET A 142 12.57 -8.18 5.64
CA MET A 142 13.02 -9.55 5.88
C MET A 142 14.34 -9.85 5.17
N PHE A 143 14.53 -9.38 3.93
CA PHE A 143 15.80 -9.50 3.20
C PHE A 143 16.95 -8.77 3.90
N ILE A 144 16.73 -7.53 4.35
CA ILE A 144 17.74 -6.77 5.10
C ILE A 144 18.13 -7.50 6.39
N LYS A 145 17.14 -8.01 7.13
CA LYS A 145 17.39 -8.78 8.36
C LYS A 145 18.18 -10.06 8.05
N TYR A 146 17.74 -10.83 7.05
CA TYR A 146 18.37 -12.07 6.62
C TYR A 146 19.84 -11.86 6.25
N THR A 147 20.12 -10.93 5.35
CA THR A 147 21.49 -10.64 4.89
C THR A 147 22.39 -10.15 6.04
N LYS A 148 21.89 -9.26 6.90
CA LYS A 148 22.63 -8.79 8.08
C LYS A 148 22.94 -9.91 9.07
N ASN A 149 21.98 -10.79 9.33
CA ASN A 149 22.18 -11.92 10.23
C ASN A 149 23.15 -12.95 9.65
N HIS A 150 23.07 -13.25 8.36
CA HIS A 150 24.00 -14.16 7.67
C HIS A 150 25.43 -13.64 7.66
N LEU A 151 25.62 -12.33 7.48
CA LEU A 151 26.94 -11.72 7.57
C LEU A 151 27.55 -11.87 8.97
N LYS A 152 26.73 -11.78 10.03
CA LYS A 152 27.16 -12.01 11.42
C LYS A 152 27.38 -13.50 11.73
N ALA A 153 26.50 -14.38 11.26
CA ALA A 153 26.52 -15.80 11.55
C ALA A 153 27.63 -16.56 10.82
N LYS A 154 28.27 -15.96 9.80
CA LYS A 154 29.55 -16.48 9.30
C LYS A 154 30.61 -16.61 10.42
N ILE A 155 30.38 -16.00 11.58
CA ILE A 155 31.21 -16.07 12.80
C ILE A 155 30.72 -17.15 13.79
N ILE A 156 29.46 -17.64 13.71
CA ILE A 156 28.84 -18.53 14.72
C ILE A 156 28.15 -19.72 14.02
N ALA A 157 28.55 -20.94 14.37
CA ALA A 157 28.39 -22.15 13.56
C ALA A 157 26.98 -22.77 13.43
N ASP A 158 25.91 -22.14 13.91
CA ASP A 158 24.57 -22.74 13.84
C ASP A 158 23.74 -22.17 12.68
N ARG A 159 23.25 -23.06 11.80
CA ARG A 159 22.64 -22.71 10.50
C ARG A 159 21.15 -23.07 10.37
N SER A 160 20.53 -23.72 11.34
CA SER A 160 19.15 -24.21 11.22
C SER A 160 18.13 -23.09 11.08
N ASP A 161 18.26 -22.03 11.87
CA ASP A 161 17.26 -20.95 11.96
C ASP A 161 17.14 -20.14 10.65
N PHE A 162 18.23 -20.09 9.89
CA PHE A 162 18.28 -19.39 8.61
C PHE A 162 17.42 -20.04 7.54
N THR A 163 17.18 -21.34 7.63
CA THR A 163 16.38 -22.05 6.61
C THR A 163 14.93 -21.60 6.61
N VAL A 164 14.35 -21.37 7.79
CA VAL A 164 12.97 -20.89 7.97
C VAL A 164 12.86 -19.42 7.57
N GLU A 165 13.79 -18.57 8.02
CA GLU A 165 13.80 -17.14 7.64
C GLU A 165 13.92 -16.98 6.11
N ARG A 166 14.80 -17.78 5.49
CA ARG A 166 14.99 -17.82 4.03
C ARG A 166 13.71 -18.26 3.32
N ALA A 167 13.08 -19.34 3.78
CA ALA A 167 11.88 -19.88 3.14
C ALA A 167 10.72 -18.87 3.17
N GLY A 168 10.48 -18.25 4.35
CA GLY A 168 9.46 -17.22 4.50
C GLY A 168 9.75 -15.98 3.65
N LEU A 169 11.00 -15.53 3.56
CA LEU A 169 11.37 -14.43 2.68
C LEU A 169 11.08 -14.74 1.20
N ASN A 170 11.51 -15.91 0.71
CA ASN A 170 11.24 -16.29 -0.67
C ASN A 170 9.73 -16.40 -0.96
N GLU A 171 8.95 -16.94 -0.03
CA GLU A 171 7.49 -16.99 -0.13
C GLU A 171 6.89 -15.58 -0.27
N ILE A 172 7.25 -14.65 0.62
CA ILE A 172 6.74 -13.27 0.56
C ILE A 172 7.08 -12.59 -0.78
N LEU A 173 8.32 -12.73 -1.27
CA LEU A 173 8.72 -12.13 -2.55
C LEU A 173 7.99 -12.75 -3.74
N GLN A 174 7.76 -14.07 -3.73
CA GLN A 174 6.97 -14.74 -4.75
C GLN A 174 5.50 -14.29 -4.74
N ARG A 175 4.93 -14.10 -3.54
CA ARG A 175 3.56 -13.63 -3.38
C ARG A 175 3.33 -12.25 -4.00
N VAL A 176 4.28 -11.32 -3.91
CA VAL A 176 4.15 -10.00 -4.56
C VAL A 176 3.90 -10.16 -6.07
N GLU A 177 4.67 -11.03 -6.72
CA GLU A 177 4.52 -11.27 -8.15
C GLU A 177 3.23 -12.05 -8.47
N SER A 178 2.92 -13.10 -7.72
CA SER A 178 1.79 -13.98 -8.02
C SER A 178 0.44 -13.36 -7.68
N GLU A 179 0.35 -12.63 -6.57
CA GLU A 179 -0.88 -11.98 -6.11
C GLU A 179 -1.06 -10.60 -6.75
N TYR A 180 0.04 -9.89 -7.04
CA TYR A 180 0.01 -8.53 -7.58
C TYR A 180 0.89 -8.33 -8.84
N PRO A 181 0.68 -9.13 -9.91
CA PRO A 181 1.57 -9.14 -11.08
C PRO A 181 1.62 -7.82 -11.86
N ARG A 182 0.59 -6.96 -11.70
CA ARG A 182 0.51 -5.64 -12.34
C ARG A 182 1.01 -4.50 -11.46
N SER A 183 1.36 -4.78 -10.19
CA SER A 183 1.90 -3.76 -9.31
C SER A 183 3.29 -3.32 -9.79
N SER A 184 3.65 -2.07 -9.52
CA SER A 184 5.02 -1.57 -9.76
C SER A 184 6.08 -2.36 -9.00
N PHE A 185 5.68 -3.06 -7.93
CA PHE A 185 6.55 -3.85 -7.05
C PHE A 185 6.77 -5.29 -7.50
N ALA A 186 6.03 -5.80 -8.49
CA ALA A 186 6.21 -7.16 -8.99
C ALA A 186 7.64 -7.39 -9.51
N ALA A 187 8.12 -6.49 -10.38
CA ALA A 187 9.49 -6.55 -10.90
C ALA A 187 10.54 -6.36 -9.80
N ASP A 188 10.28 -5.46 -8.84
CA ASP A 188 11.18 -5.23 -7.70
C ASP A 188 11.31 -6.47 -6.81
N ALA A 189 10.21 -7.19 -6.57
CA ALA A 189 10.21 -8.42 -5.79
C ALA A 189 10.97 -9.55 -6.50
N VAL A 190 10.79 -9.70 -7.81
CA VAL A 190 11.55 -10.64 -8.64
C VAL A 190 13.04 -10.30 -8.60
N PHE A 191 13.38 -9.02 -8.74
CA PHE A 191 14.77 -8.55 -8.67
C PHE A 191 15.39 -8.89 -7.31
N LEU A 192 14.69 -8.57 -6.23
CA LEU A 192 15.14 -8.84 -4.86
C LEU A 192 15.30 -10.34 -4.59
N ASN A 193 14.44 -11.19 -5.17
CA ASN A 193 14.60 -12.63 -5.09
C ASN A 193 15.85 -13.12 -5.86
N GLY A 194 16.15 -12.52 -7.00
CA GLY A 194 17.42 -12.75 -7.71
C GLY A 194 18.63 -12.36 -6.86
N CYS A 195 18.58 -11.21 -6.19
CA CYS A 195 19.62 -10.78 -5.25
C CYS A 195 19.76 -11.73 -4.05
N LEU A 196 18.67 -12.33 -3.56
CA LEU A 196 18.72 -13.34 -2.51
C LEU A 196 19.52 -14.57 -2.95
N TYR A 197 19.26 -15.09 -4.15
CA TYR A 197 20.05 -16.19 -4.71
C TYR A 197 21.52 -15.80 -4.95
N ASP A 198 21.81 -14.58 -5.42
CA ASP A 198 23.19 -14.11 -5.57
C ASP A 198 23.93 -14.03 -4.24
N PHE A 199 23.26 -13.52 -3.20
CA PHE A 199 23.81 -13.45 -1.84
C PHE A 199 24.16 -14.83 -1.28
N GLU A 200 23.32 -15.83 -1.57
CA GLU A 200 23.56 -17.25 -1.22
C GLU A 200 24.60 -17.94 -2.12
N LYS A 201 25.13 -17.23 -3.12
CA LYS A 201 26.04 -17.73 -4.17
C LYS A 201 25.41 -18.83 -5.04
N ASN A 202 24.09 -18.93 -5.06
CA ASN A 202 23.36 -19.79 -5.97
C ASN A 202 23.19 -19.07 -7.32
N TYR A 203 24.30 -18.91 -8.04
CA TYR A 203 24.34 -18.12 -9.28
C TYR A 203 23.46 -18.71 -10.40
N SER A 204 23.22 -20.02 -10.38
CA SER A 204 22.34 -20.67 -11.36
C SER A 204 20.91 -20.19 -11.22
N GLU A 205 20.35 -20.22 -10.00
CA GLU A 205 19.01 -19.72 -9.74
C GLU A 205 18.94 -18.20 -9.86
N ALA A 206 19.95 -17.46 -9.38
CA ALA A 206 20.01 -16.00 -9.57
C ALA A 206 19.94 -15.63 -11.06
N ALA A 207 20.73 -16.30 -11.92
CA ALA A 207 20.71 -16.06 -13.35
C ALA A 207 19.37 -16.44 -13.99
N LYS A 208 18.69 -17.50 -13.53
CA LYS A 208 17.33 -17.84 -13.99
C LYS A 208 16.35 -16.73 -13.63
N THR A 209 16.36 -16.26 -12.40
CA THR A 209 15.47 -15.19 -11.93
C THR A 209 15.72 -13.87 -12.67
N PHE A 210 16.98 -13.46 -12.86
CA PHE A 210 17.28 -12.24 -13.60
C PHE A 210 16.92 -12.34 -15.10
N ARG A 211 17.13 -13.50 -15.73
CA ARG A 211 16.64 -13.72 -17.12
C ARG A 211 15.13 -13.63 -17.20
N TYR A 212 14.43 -14.19 -16.22
CA TYR A 212 12.98 -14.09 -16.12
C TYR A 212 12.54 -12.63 -15.99
N LEU A 213 13.19 -11.85 -15.13
CA LEU A 213 12.90 -10.42 -14.96
C LEU A 213 13.07 -9.65 -16.28
N VAL A 214 14.20 -9.81 -16.97
CA VAL A 214 14.49 -9.12 -18.23
C VAL A 214 13.47 -9.47 -19.30
N LYS A 215 13.01 -10.73 -19.33
CA LYS A 215 12.04 -11.21 -20.31
C LYS A 215 10.62 -10.70 -20.02
N THR A 216 10.20 -10.73 -18.76
CA THR A 216 8.81 -10.44 -18.35
C THR A 216 8.56 -8.96 -18.11
N PHE A 217 9.59 -8.22 -17.65
CA PHE A 217 9.50 -6.81 -17.25
C PHE A 217 10.49 -5.94 -18.03
N SER A 218 10.59 -6.13 -19.35
CA SER A 218 11.64 -5.51 -20.18
C SER A 218 11.74 -3.97 -20.09
N GLU A 219 10.63 -3.28 -19.81
CA GLU A 219 10.58 -1.82 -19.67
C GLU A 219 10.78 -1.32 -18.23
N ASN A 220 10.90 -2.23 -17.25
CA ASN A 220 11.08 -1.87 -15.85
C ASN A 220 12.52 -1.42 -15.55
N ASN A 221 12.67 -0.48 -14.61
CA ASN A 221 13.97 0.09 -14.24
C ASN A 221 14.97 -0.93 -13.62
N LYS A 222 14.50 -2.08 -13.13
CA LYS A 222 15.36 -3.16 -12.62
C LYS A 222 15.97 -4.02 -13.71
N THR A 223 15.49 -3.93 -14.94
CA THR A 223 15.97 -4.74 -16.06
C THR A 223 17.42 -4.47 -16.40
N ALA A 224 17.87 -3.21 -16.36
CA ALA A 224 19.27 -2.86 -16.58
C ALA A 224 20.19 -3.49 -15.51
N ALA A 225 19.83 -3.35 -14.23
CA ALA A 225 20.58 -3.94 -13.13
C ALA A 225 20.63 -5.48 -13.23
N ALA A 226 19.52 -6.12 -13.59
CA ALA A 226 19.46 -7.56 -13.80
C ALA A 226 20.40 -8.04 -14.93
N MET A 227 20.53 -7.26 -16.01
CA MET A 227 21.48 -7.56 -17.10
C MET A 227 22.94 -7.51 -16.63
N GLU A 228 23.30 -6.56 -15.76
CA GLU A 228 24.66 -6.49 -15.19
C GLU A 228 25.01 -7.74 -14.40
N PHE A 229 24.08 -8.25 -13.57
CA PHE A 229 24.27 -9.53 -12.87
C PHE A 229 24.46 -10.69 -13.85
N LEU A 230 23.69 -10.75 -14.94
CA LEU A 230 23.81 -11.81 -15.93
C LEU A 230 25.17 -11.81 -16.64
N GLN A 231 25.71 -10.64 -16.97
CA GLN A 231 27.06 -10.52 -17.56
C GLN A 231 28.13 -11.04 -16.60
N LYS A 232 28.03 -10.70 -15.31
CA LYS A 232 28.95 -11.19 -14.26
C LYS A 232 28.97 -12.72 -14.16
N TYR A 233 27.86 -13.39 -14.45
CA TYR A 233 27.77 -14.85 -14.40
C TYR A 233 28.32 -15.55 -15.64
N GLN A 234 28.49 -14.86 -16.78
CA GLN A 234 29.09 -15.46 -17.97
C GLN A 234 30.59 -15.74 -17.82
N GLY A 235 31.25 -15.13 -16.82
CA GLY A 235 32.66 -15.32 -16.52
C GLY A 235 32.96 -16.21 -15.31
N LYS A 236 31.97 -16.93 -14.77
CA LYS A 236 32.09 -17.83 -13.61
C LYS A 236 31.64 -19.24 -13.95
#